data_AF-A0A0F9CQL4-F1
#
_entry.id   AF-A0A0F9CQL4-F1
#
_cell.length_a   1.000
_cell.length_b   1.000
_cell.length_c   1.000
_cell.angle_alpha   90.00
_cell.angle_beta   90.00
_cell.angle_gamma   90.00
#
_symmetry.space_group_name_H-M   'P 1'
#
loop_
_entity.id
_entity.type
_entity.pdbx_description
1 polymer ?
#
loop_
_entity_poly.entity_id
_entity_poly.type
_entity_poly.pdbx_seq_one_letter_code
_entity_poly.pdbx_strand_id
1 'polypeptide(L)' 'VPVSREIPVGPWRMLSTIAERHIAGESIKELMDDYNLSRSEILGAIAWHKNKSKAAKKGWRTRRAGEKATREWLY' A
#
# COMPACT_ATOMS: atom_id res chain seq x y z
N VAL A 1 -3.34 -22.71 -18.42
CA VAL A 1 -4.57 -22.31 -17.72
C VAL A 1 -4.21 -21.12 -16.83
N PRO A 2 -4.71 -19.90 -17.06
CA PRO A 2 -4.48 -18.83 -16.11
C PRO A 2 -5.29 -19.19 -14.86
N VAL A 3 -4.60 -19.32 -13.73
CA VAL A 3 -5.23 -19.64 -12.46
C VAL A 3 -5.94 -18.38 -12.01
N SER A 4 -7.24 -18.25 -12.33
CA SER A 4 -8.13 -17.26 -11.72
C SER A 4 -8.21 -17.56 -10.22
N ARG A 5 -7.26 -17.02 -9.47
CA ARG A 5 -7.26 -17.00 -8.03
C ARG A 5 -8.28 -15.95 -7.60
N GLU A 6 -9.54 -16.35 -7.55
CA GLU A 6 -10.60 -15.63 -6.84
C GLU A 6 -10.27 -15.69 -5.34
N ILE A 7 -9.31 -14.87 -4.92
CA ILE A 7 -9.07 -14.63 -3.51
C ILE A 7 -10.17 -13.65 -3.09
N PRO A 8 -11.02 -13.98 -2.10
CA PRO A 8 -11.97 -13.02 -1.55
C PRO A 8 -11.17 -12.01 -0.72
N VAL A 9 -10.49 -11.09 -1.40
CA VAL A 9 -9.78 -9.98 -0.78
C VAL A 9 -10.80 -8.88 -0.52
N GLY A 10 -10.94 -8.50 0.75
CA GLY A 10 -11.68 -7.29 1.09
C GLY A 10 -11.09 -6.07 0.35
N PRO A 11 -11.87 -4.98 0.16
CA PRO A 11 -11.52 -3.88 -0.74
C PRO A 11 -10.10 -3.33 -0.50
N TRP A 12 -9.69 -3.17 0.77
CA TRP A 12 -8.36 -2.66 1.13
C TRP A 12 -7.20 -3.64 0.85
N ARG A 13 -7.44 -4.96 0.94
CA ARG A 13 -6.42 -5.95 0.60
C ARG A 13 -6.19 -5.98 -0.90
N MET A 14 -7.25 -5.93 -1.70
CA MET A 14 -7.15 -5.89 -3.16
C MET A 14 -6.32 -4.68 -3.62
N LEU A 15 -6.59 -3.49 -3.08
CA LEU A 15 -5.81 -2.28 -3.39
C LEU A 15 -4.34 -2.41 -3.00
N SER A 16 -4.04 -3.07 -1.86
CA SER A 16 -2.67 -3.32 -1.42
C SER A 16 -1.96 -4.26 -2.39
N THR A 17 -2.61 -5.35 -2.78
CA THR A 17 -2.05 -6.34 -3.72
C THR A 17 -1.80 -5.74 -5.10
N ILE A 18 -2.72 -4.93 -5.64
CA ILE A 18 -2.51 -4.22 -6.92
C ILE A 18 -1.25 -3.34 -6.85
N ALA A 19 -1.09 -2.59 -5.75
CA ALA A 19 0.06 -1.72 -5.57
C ALA A 19 1.38 -2.50 -5.38
N GLU A 20 1.36 -3.63 -4.67
CA GLU A 20 2.51 -4.51 -4.48
C GLU A 20 2.96 -5.17 -5.79
N ARG A 21 2.01 -5.66 -6.59
CA ARG A 21 2.29 -6.22 -7.92
C ARG A 21 2.87 -5.17 -8.87
N HIS A 22 2.37 -3.93 -8.81
CA HIS A 22 2.98 -2.83 -9.56
C HIS A 22 4.43 -2.53 -9.11
N ILE A 23 4.71 -2.58 -7.80
CA ILE A 23 6.07 -2.41 -7.27
C ILE A 23 6.99 -3.57 -7.69
N ALA A 24 6.44 -4.78 -7.84
CA ALA A 24 7.16 -5.96 -8.32
C ALA A 24 7.50 -5.90 -9.82
N GLY A 25 7.03 -4.88 -10.54
CA GLY A 25 7.36 -4.63 -11.95
C GLY A 25 6.23 -4.88 -12.93
N GLU A 26 5.04 -5.27 -12.44
CA GLU A 26 3.88 -5.46 -13.33
C GLU A 26 3.38 -4.13 -13.89
N SER A 27 3.05 -4.15 -15.18
CA SER A 27 2.54 -2.99 -15.88
C SER A 27 1.11 -2.68 -15.47
N ILE A 28 0.73 -1.40 -15.57
CA ILE A 28 -0.67 -0.99 -15.31
C ILE A 28 -1.65 -1.74 -16.21
N LYS A 29 -1.22 -2.08 -17.44
CA LYS A 29 -2.06 -2.81 -18.40
C LYS A 29 -2.36 -4.22 -17.90
N GLU A 30 -1.33 -4.97 -17.48
CA GLU A 30 -1.51 -6.32 -16.91
C GLU A 30 -2.41 -6.29 -15.68
N LEU A 31 -2.28 -5.28 -14.82
CA LEU A 31 -3.13 -5.11 -13.65
C LEU A 31 -4.58 -4.77 -14.00
N MET A 32 -4.81 -3.97 -15.05
CA MET A 32 -6.16 -3.69 -15.55
C MET A 32 -6.83 -4.96 -16.07
N ASP A 33 -6.09 -5.76 -16.84
CA ASP A 33 -6.59 -7.00 -17.43
C ASP A 33 -6.88 -8.06 -16.33
N ASP A 34 -5.99 -8.22 -15.35
CA ASP A 34 -6.12 -9.20 -14.28
C ASP A 34 -7.27 -8.90 -13.30
N TYR A 35 -7.48 -7.63 -12.97
CA TYR A 35 -8.50 -7.23 -12.00
C TYR A 35 -9.79 -6.72 -12.65
N ASN A 36 -9.83 -6.62 -13.99
CA ASN A 36 -10.93 -6.02 -14.74
C ASN A 36 -11.32 -4.62 -14.22
N LEU A 37 -10.31 -3.80 -13.92
CA LEU A 37 -10.48 -2.46 -13.36
C LEU A 37 -10.04 -1.39 -14.36
N SER A 38 -10.60 -0.19 -14.21
CA SER A 38 -10.18 0.97 -14.97
C SER A 38 -8.78 1.43 -14.56
N ARG A 39 -8.10 2.13 -15.47
CA ARG A 39 -6.81 2.76 -15.21
C ARG A 39 -6.85 3.68 -13.98
N SER A 40 -7.94 4.42 -13.79
CA SER A 40 -8.17 5.29 -12.63
C SER A 40 -8.18 4.54 -11.31
N GLU A 41 -8.81 3.36 -11.27
CA GLU A 41 -8.90 2.54 -10.06
C GLU A 41 -7.52 1.95 -9.70
N ILE A 42 -6.78 1.45 -10.70
CA ILE A 42 -5.41 0.94 -10.50
C ILE A 42 -4.49 2.06 -9.98
N LEU A 43 -4.54 3.24 -10.60
CA LEU A 43 -3.78 4.41 -10.15
C LEU A 43 -4.19 4.86 -8.73
N GLY A 44 -5.49 4.81 -8.43
CA GLY A 44 -6.03 5.07 -7.10
C GLY A 44 -5.50 4.11 -6.04
N ALA A 45 -5.43 2.82 -6.36
CA ALA A 45 -4.86 1.78 -5.49
C ALA A 45 -3.38 2.05 -5.18
N ILE A 46 -2.58 2.35 -6.22
CA ILE A 46 -1.16 2.65 -6.08
C ILE A 46 -0.95 3.93 -5.24
N ALA A 47 -1.72 4.98 -5.49
CA ALA A 47 -1.64 6.23 -4.76
C ALA A 47 -2.04 6.07 -3.28
N TRP A 48 -3.13 5.35 -3.03
CA TRP A 48 -3.57 5.03 -1.68
C TRP A 48 -2.50 4.26 -0.90
N HIS A 49 -1.90 3.23 -1.50
CA HIS A 49 -0.86 2.43 -0.87
C HIS A 49 0.38 3.27 -0.51
N LYS A 50 0.82 4.15 -1.43
CA LYS A 50 1.92 5.11 -1.17
C LYS A 50 1.59 6.05 0.00
N ASN A 51 0.36 6.55 0.07
CA ASN A 51 -0.07 7.46 1.14
C ASN A 51 -0.16 6.76 2.50
N LYS A 52 -0.67 5.53 2.54
CA LYS A 52 -0.69 4.69 3.74
C LYS A 52 0.73 4.46 4.28
N SER A 53 1.68 4.12 3.40
CA SER A 53 3.09 3.94 3.77
C SER A 53 3.72 5.23 4.34
N LYS A 54 3.44 6.39 3.73
CA LYS A 54 3.87 7.71 4.25
C LYS A 54 3.28 7.98 5.64
N ALA A 55 1.99 7.71 5.85
CA ALA A 55 1.33 7.92 7.12
C ALA A 55 1.92 7.03 8.23
N ALA A 56 2.16 5.75 7.93
CA ALA A 56 2.82 4.83 8.87
C ALA A 56 4.24 5.30 9.24
N LYS A 57 5.03 5.72 8.24
CA LYS A 57 6.39 6.26 8.47
C LYS A 57 6.38 7.55 9.29
N LYS A 58 5.38 8.42 9.10
CA LYS A 58 5.20 9.65 9.90
C LYS A 58 4.87 9.30 11.35
N GLY A 59 3.91 8.41 11.59
CA GLY A 59 3.55 7.97 12.94
C GLY A 59 4.73 7.33 13.69
N TRP A 60 5.53 6.51 12.99
CA TRP A 60 6.74 5.92 13.55
C TRP A 60 7.80 6.97 13.96
N ARG A 61 8.01 8.01 13.14
CA ARG A 61 8.91 9.11 13.47
C ARG A 61 8.46 9.88 14.71
N THR A 62 7.16 10.17 14.82
CA THR A 62 6.60 10.87 15.97
C THR A 62 6.78 10.07 17.27
N ARG A 63 6.56 8.75 17.25
CA ARG A 63 6.81 7.89 18.42
C ARG A 63 8.26 7.94 18.88
N ARG A 64 9.22 7.81 17.96
CA ARG A 64 10.65 7.89 18.32
C ARG A 64 11.07 9.26 18.84
N ALA A 65 10.50 10.34 18.32
CA ALA A 65 10.76 11.68 18.84
C ALA A 65 10.22 11.85 20.28
N GLY A 66 9.02 11.30 20.56
CA GLY A 66 8.45 11.28 21.90
C GLY A 66 9.28 10.45 22.90
N GLU A 67 9.75 9.27 22.49
CA GLU A 67 10.63 8.42 23.30
C GLU A 67 12.00 9.05 23.58
N LYS A 68 12.58 9.78 22.60
CA LYS A 68 13.79 10.57 22.84
C LYS A 68 13.56 11.72 23.82
N ALA A 69 12.49 12.49 23.62
CA ALA A 69 12.17 13.62 24.49
C ALA A 69 11.93 13.16 25.94
N THR A 70 11.15 12.09 26.16
CA THR A 70 10.94 11.55 27.51
C THR A 70 12.22 11.03 28.18
N ARG A 71 13.21 10.58 27.40
CA ARG A 71 14.49 10.09 27.91
C ARG A 71 15.48 11.21 28.24
N GLU A 72 15.35 12.39 27.61
CA GLU A 72 16.15 13.59 27.90
C GLU A 72 15.68 14.34 29.17
N TRP A 73 14.42 14.21 29.58
CA TRP A 73 13.90 14.82 30.82
C TRP A 73 14.15 14.00 32.09
N LEU A 74 14.64 12.76 31.95
CA LEU A 74 14.91 11.83 33.05
C LEU A 74 16.38 11.80 33.48
N TYR A 75 17.22 12.71 32.96
CA TYR A 75 18.63 12.90 33.31
C TYR A 75 18.91 14.35 33.69
#